data_AF-A0A2S9F5I2-F1
#
_entry.id   AF-A0A2S9F5I2-F1
#
_cell.length_a   1.000
_cell.length_b   1.000
_cell.length_c   1.000
_cell.angle_alpha   90.00
_cell.angle_beta   90.00
_cell.angle_gamma   90.00
#
_symmetry.space_group_name_H-M   'P 1'
#
loop_
_entity.id
_entity.type
_entity.pdbx_description
1 polymer ?
#
loop_
_entity_poly.entity_id
_entity_poly.type
_entity_poly.pdbx_seq_one_letter_code
_entity_poly.pdbx_strand_id
1 'polypeptide(L)'
;MNLFSLLDQSAARHGDRGAVYVGERRVHSWSQLRERALRLAGSLRAFGPGARIAVASENCPEIVELMFAIWAAECVFVPVNYKLHAREMEQILDDAGVALVFASSKIAAQLGPLTSVPIEVIGESGYQSRFTAESLAVPRNTEPALLAWLFYTSGTTGRSKGAMLSHRNLMAMTVSHLADFDSPDQNSSLIHGAPMSHGSGLYVPPYVSRGARQVVPASGAFEPTEFLDLCDHHPGCSAFLAPTMVARLVQTGRPRPANLTTVVYGGGPMYVHSLKEAMAAFGPIFVQLYGQGEAPMTITGLRQRDHIADSGWAADAVLGSVGYARSGVDVAVLGPDG
;
A
#
# COMPACT_ATOMS: atom_id res chain seq x y z
N MET A 1 -14.48 6.05 13.05
CA MET A 1 -14.55 6.07 11.58
C MET A 1 -13.72 4.91 11.06
N ASN A 2 -14.35 3.98 10.35
CA ASN A 2 -13.70 2.80 9.80
C ASN A 2 -13.05 3.14 8.44
N LEU A 3 -11.88 2.58 8.13
CA LEU A 3 -11.20 2.79 6.84
C LEU A 3 -11.99 2.23 5.65
N PHE A 4 -12.89 1.28 5.87
CA PHE A 4 -13.84 0.80 4.86
C PHE A 4 -14.69 1.94 4.27
N SER A 5 -14.92 3.03 5.01
CA SER A 5 -15.67 4.18 4.48
C SER A 5 -15.03 4.78 3.23
N LEU A 6 -13.72 4.63 3.03
CA LEU A 6 -13.03 5.10 1.83
C LEU A 6 -13.52 4.36 0.58
N LEU A 7 -13.64 3.03 0.66
CA LEU A 7 -14.19 2.22 -0.42
C LEU A 7 -15.70 2.47 -0.61
N ASP A 8 -16.46 2.55 0.50
CA ASP A 8 -17.91 2.78 0.47
C ASP A 8 -18.26 4.09 -0.26
N GLN A 9 -17.53 5.18 0.05
CA GLN A 9 -17.73 6.48 -0.59
C GLN A 9 -17.30 6.49 -2.06
N SER A 10 -16.20 5.82 -2.41
CA SER A 10 -15.75 5.76 -3.80
C SER A 10 -16.70 4.95 -4.67
N ALA A 11 -17.23 3.83 -4.17
CA ALA A 11 -18.27 3.08 -4.86
C ALA A 11 -19.57 3.87 -5.02
N ALA A 12 -19.98 4.66 -4.01
CA ALA A 12 -21.16 5.51 -4.12
C ALA A 12 -21.04 6.60 -5.20
N ARG A 13 -19.83 7.14 -5.41
CA ARG A 13 -19.57 8.21 -6.39
C ARG A 13 -19.19 7.69 -7.79
N HIS A 14 -18.56 6.52 -7.86
CA HIS A 14 -17.83 6.04 -9.04
C HIS A 14 -18.15 4.59 -9.39
N GLY A 15 -19.30 4.06 -8.98
CA GLY A 15 -19.64 2.63 -9.00
C GLY A 15 -19.31 1.85 -10.27
N ASP A 16 -19.59 2.43 -11.45
CA ASP A 16 -19.38 1.77 -12.75
C ASP A 16 -17.94 1.88 -13.29
N ARG A 17 -17.13 2.77 -12.70
CA ARG A 17 -15.73 2.96 -13.10
C ARG A 17 -14.89 1.77 -12.62
N GLY A 18 -13.84 1.44 -13.38
CA GLY A 18 -12.90 0.39 -12.99
C GLY A 18 -12.14 0.77 -11.73
N ALA A 19 -12.13 -0.15 -10.76
CA ALA A 19 -11.45 0.00 -9.48
C ALA A 19 -10.12 -0.76 -9.46
N VAL A 20 -10.13 -2.02 -9.90
CA VAL A 20 -8.97 -2.91 -9.80
C VAL A 20 -8.65 -3.51 -11.16
N TYR A 21 -7.37 -3.51 -11.53
CA TYR A 21 -6.85 -4.00 -12.79
C TYR A 21 -5.68 -4.96 -12.57
N VAL A 22 -5.57 -5.97 -13.44
CA VAL A 22 -4.36 -6.78 -13.61
C VAL A 22 -3.83 -6.50 -15.00
N GLY A 23 -2.66 -5.87 -15.06
CA GLY A 23 -2.18 -5.24 -16.27
C GLY A 23 -3.21 -4.25 -16.83
N GLU A 24 -3.65 -4.47 -18.06
CA GLU A 24 -4.68 -3.67 -18.72
C GLU A 24 -6.12 -4.18 -18.44
N ARG A 25 -6.25 -5.41 -17.94
CA ARG A 25 -7.55 -6.06 -17.77
C ARG A 25 -8.25 -5.56 -16.51
N ARG A 26 -9.43 -4.97 -16.67
CA ARG A 26 -10.33 -4.63 -15.56
C ARG A 26 -10.79 -5.91 -14.86
N VAL A 27 -10.56 -6.00 -13.55
CA VAL A 27 -11.01 -7.10 -12.69
C VAL A 27 -12.34 -6.74 -12.03
N HIS A 28 -12.43 -5.56 -11.42
CA HIS A 28 -13.61 -5.09 -10.70
C HIS A 28 -13.92 -3.63 -10.99
N SER A 29 -15.20 -3.28 -11.07
CA SER A 29 -15.66 -1.90 -10.85
C SER A 29 -15.70 -1.56 -9.36
N TRP A 30 -15.87 -0.28 -9.00
CA TRP A 30 -15.97 0.12 -7.59
C TRP A 30 -17.18 -0.50 -6.88
N SER A 31 -18.34 -0.60 -7.53
CA SER A 31 -19.51 -1.29 -6.99
C SER A 31 -19.25 -2.77 -6.75
N GLN A 32 -18.56 -3.44 -7.68
CA GLN A 32 -18.20 -4.86 -7.55
C GLN A 32 -17.19 -5.08 -6.42
N LEU A 33 -16.16 -4.25 -6.33
CA LEU A 33 -15.15 -4.32 -5.27
C LEU A 33 -15.81 -4.14 -3.88
N ARG A 34 -16.71 -3.16 -3.75
CA ARG A 34 -17.47 -2.94 -2.51
C ARG A 34 -18.31 -4.15 -2.12
N GLU A 35 -19.09 -4.70 -3.04
CA GLU A 35 -19.95 -5.85 -2.76
C GLU A 35 -19.13 -7.08 -2.37
N ARG A 36 -18.03 -7.34 -3.09
CA ARG A 36 -17.09 -8.42 -2.76
C ARG A 36 -16.48 -8.24 -1.38
N ALA A 37 -16.03 -7.04 -1.04
CA ALA A 37 -15.49 -6.73 0.27
C ALA A 37 -16.52 -6.95 1.40
N LEU A 38 -17.78 -6.54 1.21
CA LEU A 38 -18.84 -6.71 2.22
C LEU A 38 -19.25 -8.18 2.42
N ARG A 39 -19.30 -8.98 1.35
CA ARG A 39 -19.56 -10.44 1.44
C ARG A 39 -18.42 -11.15 2.15
N LEU A 40 -17.19 -10.83 1.76
CA LEU A 40 -16.00 -11.37 2.40
C LEU A 40 -15.97 -10.97 3.89
N ALA A 41 -16.30 -9.72 4.23
CA ALA A 41 -16.45 -9.27 5.61
C ALA A 41 -17.53 -10.04 6.38
N GLY A 42 -18.67 -10.33 5.74
CA GLY A 42 -19.73 -11.18 6.29
C GLY A 42 -19.22 -12.57 6.69
N SER A 43 -18.37 -13.17 5.85
CA SER A 43 -17.71 -14.45 6.15
C SER A 43 -16.69 -14.37 7.29
N LEU A 44 -16.12 -13.19 7.55
CA LEU A 44 -15.13 -12.96 8.60
C LEU A 44 -15.77 -12.61 9.95
N ARG A 45 -17.07 -12.27 9.99
CA ARG A 45 -17.79 -11.89 11.21
C ARG A 45 -17.66 -12.93 12.34
N ALA A 46 -17.55 -14.22 12.00
CA ALA A 46 -17.43 -15.30 12.97
C ALA A 46 -16.15 -15.23 13.83
N PHE A 47 -15.09 -14.57 13.35
CA PHE A 47 -13.87 -14.37 14.12
C PHE A 47 -14.00 -13.26 15.19
N GLY A 48 -14.97 -12.36 15.02
CA GLY A 48 -15.23 -11.25 15.93
C GLY A 48 -14.34 -10.01 15.70
N PRO A 49 -14.78 -8.82 16.15
CA PRO A 49 -14.00 -7.60 16.05
C PRO A 49 -12.62 -7.73 16.71
N GLY A 50 -11.60 -7.14 16.09
CA GLY A 50 -10.21 -7.19 16.55
C GLY A 50 -9.47 -8.49 16.22
N ALA A 51 -10.10 -9.46 15.55
CA ALA A 51 -9.41 -10.64 15.05
C ALA A 51 -8.33 -10.23 14.03
N ARG A 52 -7.15 -10.86 14.11
CA ARG A 52 -6.02 -10.57 13.21
C ARG A 52 -6.10 -11.51 12.02
N ILE A 53 -6.22 -10.94 10.83
CA ILE A 53 -6.34 -11.67 9.58
C ILE A 53 -5.12 -11.37 8.74
N ALA A 54 -4.32 -12.40 8.46
CA ALA A 54 -3.09 -12.25 7.71
C ALA A 54 -3.33 -12.40 6.21
N VAL A 55 -2.58 -11.63 5.41
CA VAL A 55 -2.53 -11.76 3.96
C VAL A 55 -1.08 -11.90 3.52
N ALA A 56 -0.74 -13.07 2.98
CA ALA A 56 0.62 -13.46 2.62
C ALA A 56 0.66 -13.89 1.14
N SER A 57 0.91 -12.93 0.25
CA SER A 57 0.91 -13.13 -1.20
C SER A 57 1.90 -12.20 -1.87
N GLU A 58 2.42 -12.62 -3.02
CA GLU A 58 2.88 -11.72 -4.07
C GLU A 58 1.79 -10.67 -4.41
N ASN A 59 2.15 -9.58 -5.10
CA ASN A 59 1.17 -8.56 -5.46
C ASN A 59 0.06 -9.18 -6.31
N CYS A 60 -1.17 -9.09 -5.82
CA CYS A 60 -2.36 -9.59 -6.51
C CYS A 60 -3.57 -8.65 -6.25
N PRO A 61 -4.56 -8.61 -7.16
CA PRO A 61 -5.72 -7.73 -7.01
C PRO A 61 -6.54 -8.05 -5.75
N GLU A 62 -6.53 -9.31 -5.30
CA GLU A 62 -7.30 -9.77 -4.14
C GLU A 62 -6.86 -9.10 -2.83
N ILE A 63 -5.62 -8.59 -2.74
CA ILE A 63 -5.15 -7.85 -1.56
C ILE A 63 -6.03 -6.62 -1.30
N VAL A 64 -6.52 -5.95 -2.35
CA VAL A 64 -7.38 -4.76 -2.20
C VAL A 64 -8.72 -5.14 -1.56
N GLU A 65 -9.38 -6.19 -2.06
CA GLU A 65 -10.67 -6.61 -1.50
C GLU A 65 -10.53 -7.22 -0.10
N LEU A 66 -9.45 -7.96 0.17
CA LEU A 66 -9.13 -8.49 1.49
C LEU A 66 -8.91 -7.37 2.50
N MET A 67 -8.09 -6.37 2.17
CA MET A 67 -7.80 -5.23 3.04
C MET A 67 -9.09 -4.53 3.48
N PHE A 68 -9.98 -4.20 2.54
CA PHE A 68 -11.24 -3.54 2.85
C PHE A 68 -12.26 -4.46 3.52
N ALA A 69 -12.31 -5.75 3.17
CA ALA A 69 -13.18 -6.72 3.84
C ALA A 69 -12.80 -6.90 5.31
N ILE A 70 -11.51 -6.96 5.61
CA ILE A 70 -10.99 -7.09 6.97
C ILE A 70 -11.39 -5.87 7.80
N TRP A 71 -11.23 -4.65 7.27
CA TRP A 71 -11.69 -3.45 7.96
C TRP A 71 -13.21 -3.38 8.09
N ALA A 72 -13.96 -3.78 7.07
CA ALA A 72 -15.42 -3.85 7.15
C ALA A 72 -15.91 -4.82 8.23
N ALA A 73 -15.19 -5.93 8.45
CA ALA A 73 -15.46 -6.87 9.53
C ALA A 73 -15.00 -6.39 10.92
N GLU A 74 -14.44 -5.17 11.01
CA GLU A 74 -13.79 -4.63 12.21
C GLU A 74 -12.63 -5.51 12.71
N CYS A 75 -12.00 -6.23 11.79
CA CYS A 75 -10.81 -7.04 12.01
C CYS A 75 -9.54 -6.23 11.69
N VAL A 76 -8.39 -6.77 12.11
CA VAL A 76 -7.07 -6.17 11.95
C VAL A 76 -6.35 -6.80 10.76
N PHE A 77 -5.91 -5.97 9.82
CA PHE A 77 -5.15 -6.39 8.64
C PHE A 77 -3.68 -6.64 9.01
N VAL A 78 -3.19 -7.84 8.70
CA VAL A 78 -1.78 -8.23 8.94
C VAL A 78 -1.13 -8.63 7.61
N PRO A 79 -0.65 -7.68 6.81
CA PRO A 79 0.06 -8.02 5.58
C PRO A 79 1.43 -8.61 5.91
N VAL A 80 1.72 -9.75 5.30
CA VAL A 80 3.00 -10.45 5.45
C VAL A 80 3.81 -10.28 4.18
N ASN A 81 5.07 -9.89 4.32
CA ASN A 81 5.96 -9.71 3.17
C ASN A 81 6.32 -11.08 2.56
N TYR A 82 5.85 -11.32 1.34
CA TYR A 82 6.06 -12.56 0.59
C TYR A 82 7.53 -12.91 0.31
N LYS A 83 8.45 -11.95 0.49
CA LYS A 83 9.90 -12.16 0.31
C LYS A 83 10.59 -12.72 1.56
N LEU A 84 9.91 -12.77 2.71
CA LEU A 84 10.47 -13.33 3.94
C LEU A 84 10.61 -14.85 3.83
N HIS A 85 11.50 -15.43 4.63
CA HIS A 85 11.55 -16.87 4.78
C HIS A 85 10.28 -17.37 5.51
N ALA A 86 9.79 -18.58 5.18
CA ALA A 86 8.55 -19.11 5.74
C ALA A 86 8.55 -19.18 7.28
N ARG A 87 9.71 -19.44 7.90
CA ARG A 87 9.87 -19.38 9.37
C ARG A 87 9.71 -17.97 9.95
N GLU A 88 10.15 -16.94 9.23
CA GLU A 88 9.95 -15.55 9.68
C GLU A 88 8.48 -15.15 9.52
N MET A 89 7.83 -15.61 8.47
CA MET A 89 6.38 -15.44 8.30
C MET A 89 5.61 -16.11 9.43
N GLU A 90 5.93 -17.36 9.76
CA GLU A 90 5.28 -18.09 10.86
C GLU A 90 5.47 -17.38 12.21
N GLN A 91 6.68 -16.89 12.51
CA GLN A 91 6.91 -16.08 13.70
C GLN A 91 6.05 -14.81 13.76
N ILE A 92 5.80 -14.17 12.61
CA ILE A 92 4.87 -13.02 12.53
C ILE A 92 3.43 -13.48 12.83
N LEU A 93 3.02 -14.65 12.32
CA LEU A 93 1.67 -15.17 12.58
C LEU A 93 1.44 -15.47 14.07
N ASP A 94 2.44 -16.05 14.73
CA ASP A 94 2.42 -16.36 16.17
C ASP A 94 2.40 -15.07 17.00
N ASP A 95 3.34 -14.14 16.74
CA ASP A 95 3.44 -12.86 17.46
C ASP A 95 2.18 -12.01 17.31
N ALA A 96 1.60 -11.95 16.11
CA ALA A 96 0.34 -11.24 15.87
C ALA A 96 -0.88 -11.98 16.45
N GLY A 97 -0.77 -13.27 16.79
CA GLY A 97 -1.89 -14.14 17.14
C GLY A 97 -2.95 -14.16 16.05
N VAL A 98 -2.56 -14.52 14.82
CA VAL A 98 -3.42 -14.55 13.64
C VAL A 98 -4.49 -15.63 13.77
N ALA A 99 -5.74 -15.30 13.41
CA ALA A 99 -6.88 -16.21 13.43
C ALA A 99 -7.11 -16.93 12.09
N LEU A 100 -6.72 -16.30 10.98
CA LEU A 100 -6.85 -16.83 9.61
C LEU A 100 -5.79 -16.21 8.71
N VAL A 101 -5.20 -17.02 7.83
CA VAL A 101 -4.28 -16.57 6.77
C VAL A 101 -4.94 -16.73 5.41
N PHE A 102 -4.95 -15.67 4.62
CA PHE A 102 -5.13 -15.75 3.17
C PHE A 102 -3.76 -15.74 2.50
N ALA A 103 -3.41 -16.78 1.74
CA ALA A 103 -2.09 -16.90 1.12
C ALA A 103 -2.15 -17.25 -0.35
N SER A 104 -1.11 -16.91 -1.12
CA SER A 104 -0.91 -17.50 -2.45
C SER A 104 -0.64 -19.00 -2.32
N SER A 105 -0.95 -19.82 -3.35
CA SER A 105 -0.77 -21.28 -3.29
C SER A 105 0.65 -21.68 -2.89
N LYS A 106 1.64 -20.92 -3.39
CA LYS A 106 3.07 -21.12 -3.08
C LYS A 106 3.37 -20.89 -1.60
N ILE A 107 2.90 -19.79 -1.02
CA ILE A 107 3.16 -19.45 0.38
C ILE A 107 2.37 -20.36 1.32
N ALA A 108 1.13 -20.71 0.95
CA ALA A 108 0.32 -21.68 1.68
C ALA A 108 1.04 -23.03 1.83
N ALA A 109 1.65 -23.54 0.75
CA ALA A 109 2.41 -24.79 0.79
C ALA A 109 3.65 -24.72 1.69
N GLN A 110 4.27 -23.54 1.83
CA GLN A 110 5.43 -23.32 2.70
C GLN A 110 5.05 -23.15 4.18
N LEU A 111 3.92 -22.50 4.45
CA LEU A 111 3.43 -22.23 5.80
C LEU A 111 2.70 -23.42 6.42
N GLY A 112 1.99 -24.23 5.63
CA GLY A 112 1.18 -25.36 6.11
C GLY A 112 1.91 -26.32 7.06
N PRO A 113 3.19 -26.68 6.80
CA PRO A 113 3.96 -27.51 7.72
C PRO A 113 4.47 -26.81 8.99
N LEU A 114 4.38 -25.47 9.06
CA LEU A 114 5.00 -24.66 10.11
C LEU A 114 4.00 -24.08 11.12
N THR A 115 2.72 -23.92 10.75
CA THR A 115 1.71 -23.29 11.62
C THR A 115 0.42 -24.10 11.69
N SER A 116 -0.27 -24.00 12.83
CA SER A 116 -1.62 -24.54 13.00
C SER A 116 -2.72 -23.53 12.67
N VAL A 117 -2.38 -22.28 12.33
CA VAL A 117 -3.35 -21.27 11.93
C VAL A 117 -4.03 -21.71 10.63
N PRO A 118 -5.36 -21.63 10.50
CA PRO A 118 -6.05 -21.95 9.25
C PRO A 118 -5.52 -21.11 8.09
N ILE A 119 -5.19 -21.77 6.98
CA ILE A 119 -4.73 -21.13 5.75
C ILE A 119 -5.76 -21.38 4.65
N GLU A 120 -6.18 -20.31 3.99
CA GLU A 120 -6.95 -20.37 2.77
C GLU A 120 -6.16 -19.82 1.59
N VAL A 121 -6.22 -20.56 0.49
CA VAL A 121 -5.53 -20.19 -0.73
C VAL A 121 -6.37 -19.20 -1.53
N ILE A 122 -5.79 -18.03 -1.81
CA ILE A 122 -6.41 -16.97 -2.60
C ILE A 122 -6.73 -17.51 -4.01
N GLY A 123 -7.95 -17.26 -4.47
CA GLY A 123 -8.42 -17.67 -5.79
C GLY A 123 -9.01 -19.08 -5.87
N GLU A 124 -8.75 -19.96 -4.89
CA GLU A 124 -9.26 -21.33 -4.86
C GLU A 124 -10.69 -21.45 -4.29
N SER A 125 -11.28 -22.64 -4.35
CA SER A 125 -12.68 -22.89 -4.00
C SER A 125 -13.06 -22.44 -2.58
N GLY A 126 -12.19 -22.64 -1.60
CA GLY A 126 -12.39 -22.17 -0.22
C GLY A 126 -12.56 -20.65 -0.17
N TYR A 127 -11.63 -19.92 -0.79
CA TYR A 127 -11.70 -18.47 -0.90
C TYR A 127 -12.94 -18.00 -1.67
N GLN A 128 -13.25 -18.62 -2.81
CA GLN A 128 -14.42 -18.26 -3.63
C GLN A 128 -15.74 -18.49 -2.88
N SER A 129 -15.81 -19.52 -2.02
CA SER A 129 -17.01 -19.81 -1.25
C SER A 129 -17.38 -18.68 -0.28
N ARG A 130 -16.42 -17.86 0.17
CA ARG A 130 -16.67 -16.73 1.07
C ARG A 130 -17.58 -15.66 0.47
N PHE A 131 -17.60 -15.51 -0.86
CA PHE A 131 -18.50 -14.55 -1.53
C PHE A 131 -19.97 -15.01 -1.56
N THR A 132 -20.26 -16.24 -1.14
CA THR A 132 -21.65 -16.70 -0.95
C THR A 132 -22.28 -16.22 0.35
N ALA A 133 -21.46 -15.72 1.30
CA ALA A 133 -21.95 -15.18 2.56
C ALA A 133 -22.86 -13.96 2.35
N GLU A 134 -23.72 -13.69 3.32
CA GLU A 134 -24.51 -12.46 3.36
C GLU A 134 -23.58 -11.25 3.46
N SER A 135 -23.87 -10.21 2.68
CA SER A 135 -23.13 -8.95 2.72
C SER A 135 -23.28 -8.31 4.10
N LEU A 136 -22.15 -8.00 4.74
CA LEU A 136 -22.16 -7.31 6.03
C LEU A 136 -22.73 -5.89 5.87
N ALA A 137 -23.43 -5.41 6.89
CA ALA A 137 -23.81 -4.00 6.96
C ALA A 137 -22.56 -3.12 7.09
N VAL A 138 -22.56 -1.96 6.43
CA VAL A 138 -21.45 -1.00 6.52
C VAL A 138 -21.24 -0.56 7.98
N PRO A 139 -20.02 -0.68 8.55
CA PRO A 139 -19.75 -0.20 9.90
C PRO A 139 -19.92 1.32 9.99
N ARG A 140 -20.79 1.80 10.89
CA ARG A 140 -21.07 3.24 11.07
C ARG A 140 -20.36 3.84 12.29
N ASN A 141 -20.12 3.04 13.32
CA ASN A 141 -19.71 3.52 14.65
C ASN A 141 -18.41 2.85 15.16
N THR A 142 -17.47 2.54 14.27
CA THR A 142 -16.15 2.02 14.69
C THR A 142 -15.37 3.11 15.45
N GLU A 143 -14.90 2.79 16.66
CA GLU A 143 -14.02 3.67 17.44
C GLU A 143 -12.69 3.90 16.68
N PRO A 144 -12.36 5.15 16.30
CA PRO A 144 -11.15 5.43 15.51
C PRO A 144 -9.83 4.94 16.13
N ALA A 145 -9.75 4.82 17.46
CA ALA A 145 -8.55 4.34 18.15
C ALA A 145 -8.33 2.82 18.06
N LEU A 146 -9.32 2.05 17.58
CA LEU A 146 -9.16 0.61 17.41
C LEU A 146 -8.09 0.29 16.36
N LEU A 147 -7.37 -0.79 16.64
CA LEU A 147 -6.33 -1.34 15.77
C LEU A 147 -6.93 -1.73 14.42
N ALA A 148 -6.27 -1.33 13.34
CA ALA A 148 -6.70 -1.60 11.97
C ALA A 148 -5.63 -2.35 11.16
N TRP A 149 -4.36 -2.19 11.52
CA TRP A 149 -3.23 -2.77 10.81
C TRP A 149 -2.08 -3.09 11.77
N LEU A 150 -1.51 -4.29 11.70
CA LEU A 150 -0.21 -4.63 12.31
C LEU A 150 0.88 -4.64 11.24
N PHE A 151 1.73 -3.60 11.24
CA PHE A 151 2.72 -3.38 10.19
C PHE A 151 4.06 -3.97 10.62
N TYR A 152 4.35 -5.18 10.14
CA TYR A 152 5.58 -5.86 10.49
C TYR A 152 6.78 -5.37 9.68
N THR A 153 7.85 -5.02 10.40
CA THR A 153 9.16 -4.68 9.83
C THR A 153 10.24 -5.60 10.39
N SER A 154 11.34 -5.78 9.65
CA SER A 154 12.51 -6.48 10.18
C SER A 154 13.06 -5.70 11.39
N GLY A 155 13.14 -6.37 12.54
CA GLY A 155 13.69 -5.78 13.75
C GLY A 155 15.22 -5.87 13.78
N THR A 156 15.85 -4.91 14.44
CA THR A 156 17.31 -4.91 14.70
C THR A 156 17.77 -6.07 15.58
N THR A 157 16.86 -6.73 16.29
CA THR A 157 17.10 -7.82 17.23
C THR A 157 16.91 -9.21 16.61
N GLY A 158 16.76 -9.30 15.29
CA GLY A 158 16.56 -10.57 14.56
C GLY A 158 15.14 -11.14 14.63
N ARG A 159 14.20 -10.51 15.34
CA ARG A 159 12.76 -10.82 15.30
C ARG A 159 11.99 -9.66 14.68
N SER A 160 11.01 -9.96 13.84
CA SER A 160 10.10 -8.98 13.27
C SER A 160 9.30 -8.27 14.36
N LYS A 161 9.00 -6.98 14.16
CA LYS A 161 8.21 -6.16 15.09
C LYS A 161 6.99 -5.60 14.38
N GLY A 162 5.81 -5.73 14.99
CA GLY A 162 4.56 -5.22 14.43
C GLY A 162 4.20 -3.85 14.98
N ALA A 163 4.30 -2.80 14.16
CA ALA A 163 3.77 -1.49 14.52
C ALA A 163 2.24 -1.52 14.53
N MET A 164 1.65 -1.07 15.64
CA MET A 164 0.20 -1.05 15.84
C MET A 164 -0.40 0.24 15.29
N LEU A 165 -1.17 0.13 14.20
CA LEU A 165 -1.75 1.28 13.53
C LEU A 165 -3.27 1.27 13.65
N SER A 166 -3.83 2.31 14.28
CA SER A 166 -5.27 2.48 14.40
C SER A 166 -5.93 2.99 13.11
N HIS A 167 -7.25 2.89 13.03
CA HIS A 167 -8.02 3.56 11.97
C HIS A 167 -7.73 5.06 11.91
N ARG A 168 -7.58 5.72 13.06
CA ARG A 168 -7.25 7.16 13.14
C ARG A 168 -5.86 7.45 12.57
N ASN A 169 -4.86 6.64 12.88
CA ASN A 169 -3.50 6.84 12.37
C ASN A 169 -3.47 6.72 10.84
N LEU A 170 -4.09 5.67 10.29
CA LEU A 170 -4.12 5.44 8.85
C LEU A 170 -4.97 6.48 8.11
N MET A 171 -6.06 6.97 8.72
CA MET A 171 -6.84 8.08 8.16
C MET A 171 -6.05 9.39 8.15
N ALA A 172 -5.30 9.68 9.22
CA ALA A 172 -4.42 10.85 9.26
C ALA A 172 -3.33 10.76 8.19
N MET A 173 -2.69 9.59 8.02
CA MET A 173 -1.75 9.33 6.93
C MET A 173 -2.38 9.56 5.55
N THR A 174 -3.59 9.03 5.35
CA THR A 174 -4.37 9.17 4.12
C THR A 174 -4.59 10.65 3.77
N VAL A 175 -5.12 11.43 4.71
CA VAL A 175 -5.42 12.86 4.51
C VAL A 175 -4.14 13.66 4.34
N SER A 176 -3.13 13.41 5.18
CA SER A 176 -1.84 14.07 5.08
C SER A 176 -1.28 13.85 3.68
N HIS A 177 -1.14 12.60 3.20
CA HIS A 177 -0.62 12.30 1.86
C HIS A 177 -1.32 13.11 0.76
N LEU A 178 -2.65 13.16 0.81
CA LEU A 178 -3.47 13.92 -0.13
C LEU A 178 -3.26 15.43 -0.07
N ALA A 179 -2.88 15.96 1.09
CA ALA A 179 -2.65 17.38 1.29
C ALA A 179 -1.24 17.80 0.84
N ASP A 180 -0.21 17.01 1.16
CA ASP A 180 1.17 17.46 0.98
C ASP A 180 1.81 16.96 -0.31
N PHE A 181 1.55 15.72 -0.73
CA PHE A 181 2.40 14.99 -1.67
C PHE A 181 1.76 14.73 -3.02
N ASP A 182 0.56 14.19 -3.04
CA ASP A 182 -0.14 13.89 -4.29
C ASP A 182 -1.65 13.97 -4.07
N SER A 183 -2.38 14.51 -5.05
CA SER A 183 -3.84 14.62 -4.99
C SER A 183 -4.46 14.04 -6.25
N PRO A 184 -4.43 12.71 -6.41
CA PRO A 184 -5.01 12.03 -7.56
C PRO A 184 -6.52 12.26 -7.64
N ASP A 185 -7.09 12.01 -8.82
CA ASP A 185 -8.53 12.04 -9.08
C ASP A 185 -9.03 10.65 -9.54
N GLN A 186 -10.31 10.57 -9.90
CA GLN A 186 -10.93 9.34 -10.36
C GLN A 186 -10.39 8.81 -11.70
N ASN A 187 -9.59 9.61 -12.42
CA ASN A 187 -8.89 9.24 -13.65
C ASN A 187 -7.43 8.85 -13.39
N SER A 188 -6.92 8.95 -12.16
CA SER A 188 -5.56 8.51 -11.82
C SER A 188 -5.48 7.00 -11.59
N SER A 189 -4.25 6.49 -11.60
CA SER A 189 -3.95 5.07 -11.39
C SER A 189 -2.76 4.90 -10.45
N LEU A 190 -2.91 4.11 -9.40
CA LEU A 190 -1.81 3.66 -8.56
C LEU A 190 -1.26 2.35 -9.11
N ILE A 191 -0.01 2.36 -9.58
CA ILE A 191 0.67 1.18 -10.11
C ILE A 191 1.43 0.46 -9.00
N HIS A 192 1.02 -0.76 -8.67
CA HIS A 192 1.59 -1.56 -7.58
C HIS A 192 2.86 -2.32 -8.00
N GLY A 193 3.92 -1.58 -8.35
CA GLY A 193 5.23 -2.17 -8.62
C GLY A 193 5.93 -2.67 -7.34
N ALA A 194 5.92 -1.86 -6.27
CA ALA A 194 6.48 -2.27 -4.98
C ALA A 194 5.53 -3.24 -4.23
N PRO A 195 6.03 -4.03 -3.25
CA PRO A 195 5.20 -4.95 -2.48
C PRO A 195 4.00 -4.26 -1.81
N MET A 196 2.80 -4.81 -2.03
CA MET A 196 1.54 -4.35 -1.44
C MET A 196 1.43 -4.69 0.06
N SER A 197 2.29 -5.57 0.56
CA SER A 197 2.40 -5.80 2.01
C SER A 197 3.07 -4.63 2.75
N HIS A 198 3.75 -3.74 2.03
CA HIS A 198 4.50 -2.60 2.58
C HIS A 198 4.07 -1.28 1.92
N GLY A 199 5.03 -0.51 1.39
CA GLY A 199 4.80 0.85 0.91
C GLY A 199 3.73 0.96 -0.17
N SER A 200 3.67 0.02 -1.12
CA SER A 200 2.63 0.08 -2.16
C SER A 200 1.21 -0.06 -1.59
N GLY A 201 1.04 -0.88 -0.55
CA GLY A 201 -0.26 -1.12 0.10
C GLY A 201 -0.72 0.04 0.97
N LEU A 202 0.19 0.74 1.64
CA LEU A 202 -0.13 1.91 2.45
C LEU A 202 -0.64 3.11 1.62
N TYR A 203 -0.38 3.12 0.30
CA TYR A 203 -0.99 4.10 -0.61
C TYR A 203 -2.37 3.68 -1.15
N VAL A 204 -2.84 2.45 -0.89
CA VAL A 204 -4.20 2.05 -1.30
C VAL A 204 -5.28 2.98 -0.70
N PRO A 205 -5.29 3.29 0.61
CA PRO A 205 -6.30 4.17 1.20
C PRO A 205 -6.44 5.56 0.54
N PRO A 206 -5.37 6.37 0.36
CA PRO A 206 -5.52 7.69 -0.27
C PRO A 206 -5.99 7.62 -1.72
N TYR A 207 -5.48 6.70 -2.53
CA TYR A 207 -5.86 6.58 -3.93
C TYR A 207 -7.29 6.04 -4.08
N VAL A 208 -7.69 5.06 -3.26
CA VAL A 208 -9.07 4.59 -3.21
C VAL A 208 -10.01 5.71 -2.82
N SER A 209 -9.67 6.57 -1.86
CA SER A 209 -10.52 7.70 -1.43
C SER A 209 -10.82 8.72 -2.55
N ARG A 210 -9.99 8.72 -3.61
CA ARG A 210 -10.13 9.55 -4.81
C ARG A 210 -10.74 8.80 -6.00
N GLY A 211 -11.10 7.53 -5.83
CA GLY A 211 -11.61 6.69 -6.91
C GLY A 211 -10.54 6.32 -7.96
N ALA A 212 -9.26 6.46 -7.61
CA ALA A 212 -8.13 6.13 -8.48
C ALA A 212 -7.93 4.62 -8.59
N ARG A 213 -7.62 4.16 -9.79
CA ARG A 213 -7.48 2.74 -10.12
C ARG A 213 -6.35 2.11 -9.33
N GLN A 214 -6.55 0.89 -8.85
CA GLN A 214 -5.51 0.04 -8.26
C GLN A 214 -5.04 -0.93 -9.37
N VAL A 215 -3.84 -0.72 -9.89
CA VAL A 215 -3.32 -1.49 -11.03
C VAL A 215 -2.18 -2.38 -10.56
N VAL A 216 -2.40 -3.69 -10.63
CA VAL A 216 -1.41 -4.69 -10.28
C VAL A 216 -0.72 -5.19 -11.56
N PRO A 217 0.62 -5.18 -11.64
CA PRO A 217 1.34 -5.79 -12.76
C PRO A 217 0.96 -7.27 -12.93
N ALA A 218 0.86 -7.74 -14.17
CA ALA A 218 0.54 -9.13 -14.47
C ALA A 218 1.65 -10.09 -13.99
N SER A 219 2.90 -9.61 -13.93
CA SER A 219 4.01 -10.37 -13.34
C SER A 219 3.89 -10.59 -11.82
N GLY A 220 3.04 -9.83 -11.12
CA GLY A 220 2.96 -9.83 -9.66
C GLY A 220 4.22 -9.28 -8.96
N ALA A 221 5.15 -8.69 -9.73
CA ALA A 221 6.43 -8.19 -9.25
C ALA A 221 6.79 -6.86 -9.93
N PHE A 222 7.97 -6.33 -9.63
CA PHE A 222 8.48 -5.13 -10.27
C PHE A 222 9.39 -5.47 -11.44
N GLU A 223 8.82 -5.38 -12.65
CA GLU A 223 9.55 -5.39 -13.90
C GLU A 223 9.54 -4.00 -14.55
N PRO A 224 10.70 -3.33 -14.71
CA PRO A 224 10.79 -1.95 -15.21
C PRO A 224 10.07 -1.71 -16.53
N THR A 225 10.22 -2.61 -17.51
CA THR A 225 9.57 -2.48 -18.82
C THR A 225 8.06 -2.55 -18.70
N GLU A 226 7.54 -3.56 -17.98
CA GLU A 226 6.10 -3.71 -17.73
C GLU A 226 5.55 -2.50 -16.98
N PHE A 227 6.25 -2.00 -15.96
CA PHE A 227 5.85 -0.80 -15.23
C PHE A 227 5.66 0.40 -16.16
N LEU A 228 6.62 0.62 -17.07
CA LEU A 228 6.55 1.73 -18.03
C LEU A 228 5.43 1.52 -19.06
N ASP A 229 5.23 0.28 -19.54
CA ASP A 229 4.12 -0.06 -20.45
C ASP A 229 2.75 0.20 -19.79
N LEU A 230 2.61 -0.15 -18.51
CA LEU A 230 1.40 0.16 -17.74
C LEU A 230 1.19 1.66 -17.58
N CYS A 231 2.26 2.43 -17.49
CA CYS A 231 2.18 3.89 -17.45
C CYS A 231 1.91 4.50 -18.84
N ASP A 232 2.24 3.83 -19.94
CA ASP A 232 1.79 4.25 -21.27
C ASP A 232 0.28 4.02 -21.44
N HIS A 233 -0.25 2.93 -20.87
CA HIS A 233 -1.66 2.55 -20.99
C HIS A 233 -2.60 3.28 -20.02
N HIS A 234 -2.25 3.33 -18.73
CA HIS A 234 -3.12 3.86 -17.70
C HIS A 234 -2.92 5.37 -17.50
N PRO A 235 -4.00 6.15 -17.27
CA PRO A 235 -3.93 7.58 -17.04
C PRO A 235 -3.48 7.92 -15.61
N GLY A 236 -2.81 9.08 -15.47
CA GLY A 236 -2.44 9.69 -14.19
C GLY A 236 -1.73 8.72 -13.25
N CYS A 237 -0.74 8.01 -13.76
CA CYS A 237 -0.02 6.97 -13.05
C CYS A 237 0.86 7.55 -11.95
N SER A 238 0.68 6.96 -10.77
CA SER A 238 1.51 7.18 -9.61
C SER A 238 2.00 5.86 -9.06
N ALA A 239 3.16 5.85 -8.40
CA ALA A 239 3.67 4.66 -7.75
C ALA A 239 4.58 4.99 -6.56
N PHE A 240 4.59 4.10 -5.57
CA PHE A 240 5.69 4.06 -4.61
C PHE A 240 6.80 3.14 -5.13
N LEU A 241 8.04 3.65 -5.17
CA LEU A 241 9.22 2.90 -5.61
C LEU A 241 10.39 3.12 -4.64
N ALA A 242 11.04 2.03 -4.22
CA ALA A 242 12.29 2.14 -3.48
C ALA A 242 13.41 2.70 -4.39
N PRO A 243 14.46 3.34 -3.83
CA PRO A 243 15.56 3.89 -4.64
C PRO A 243 16.18 2.90 -5.64
N THR A 244 16.32 1.63 -5.26
CA THR A 244 16.83 0.58 -6.15
C THR A 244 15.89 0.27 -7.33
N MET A 245 14.58 0.44 -7.16
CA MET A 245 13.59 0.30 -8.22
C MET A 245 13.65 1.48 -9.20
N VAL A 246 13.83 2.69 -8.67
CA VAL A 246 14.06 3.90 -9.50
C VAL A 246 15.33 3.75 -10.33
N ALA A 247 16.42 3.26 -9.74
CA ALA A 247 17.66 2.98 -10.47
C ALA A 247 17.44 1.97 -11.61
N ARG A 248 16.67 0.89 -11.37
CA ARG A 248 16.28 -0.07 -12.42
C ARG A 248 15.46 0.58 -13.53
N LEU A 249 14.61 1.58 -13.25
CA LEU A 249 13.90 2.33 -14.30
C LEU A 249 14.86 3.15 -15.15
N VAL A 250 15.80 3.88 -14.54
CA VAL A 250 16.80 4.67 -15.26
C VAL A 250 17.64 3.77 -16.19
N GLN A 251 18.02 2.59 -15.71
CA GLN A 251 18.79 1.60 -16.48
C GLN A 251 18.08 1.10 -17.74
N THR A 252 16.75 1.23 -17.85
CA THR A 252 16.04 0.87 -19.08
C THR A 252 16.38 1.79 -20.25
N GLY A 253 16.84 3.03 -19.98
CA GLY A 253 17.04 4.07 -20.98
C GLY A 253 15.76 4.53 -21.68
N ARG A 254 14.58 4.06 -21.26
CA ARG A 254 13.30 4.47 -21.83
C ARG A 254 12.91 5.86 -21.34
N PRO A 255 12.33 6.70 -22.20
CA PRO A 255 11.80 8.00 -21.79
C PRO A 255 10.59 7.81 -20.87
N ARG A 256 10.27 8.86 -20.11
CA ARG A 256 9.07 8.89 -19.26
C ARG A 256 7.78 8.75 -20.09
N PRO A 257 6.90 7.78 -19.75
CA PRO A 257 5.51 7.76 -20.19
C PRO A 257 4.76 9.03 -19.80
N ALA A 258 3.99 9.62 -20.71
CA ALA A 258 3.30 10.88 -20.45
C ALA A 258 2.32 10.80 -19.26
N ASN A 259 1.72 9.63 -19.01
CA ASN A 259 0.81 9.46 -17.88
C ASN A 259 1.53 9.22 -16.56
N LEU A 260 2.84 8.95 -16.52
CA LEU A 260 3.57 8.83 -15.25
C LEU A 260 3.76 10.22 -14.65
N THR A 261 2.93 10.57 -13.67
CA THR A 261 2.89 11.91 -13.06
C THR A 261 3.60 11.97 -11.72
N THR A 262 3.63 10.87 -10.97
CA THR A 262 4.17 10.87 -9.60
C THR A 262 4.95 9.59 -9.30
N VAL A 263 6.20 9.72 -8.86
CA VAL A 263 6.95 8.63 -8.23
C VAL A 263 7.27 9.04 -6.81
N VAL A 264 6.58 8.41 -5.85
CA VAL A 264 6.90 8.57 -4.44
C VAL A 264 8.05 7.63 -4.11
N TYR A 265 9.18 8.15 -3.64
CA TYR A 265 10.36 7.37 -3.32
C TYR A 265 10.74 7.44 -1.84
N GLY A 266 11.27 6.34 -1.32
CA GLY A 266 11.78 6.24 0.05
C GLY A 266 11.87 4.79 0.53
N GLY A 267 11.86 4.60 1.85
CA GLY A 267 12.12 3.28 2.47
C GLY A 267 13.59 2.85 2.44
N GLY A 268 14.48 3.68 1.89
CA GLY A 268 15.92 3.54 1.90
C GLY A 268 16.57 4.86 1.44
N PRO A 269 17.89 5.04 1.63
CA PRO A 269 18.57 6.26 1.24
C PRO A 269 18.55 6.44 -0.29
N MET A 270 18.20 7.65 -0.73
CA MET A 270 18.33 8.10 -2.12
C MET A 270 19.54 9.04 -2.20
N TYR A 271 20.60 8.64 -2.88
CA TYR A 271 21.76 9.49 -3.07
C TYR A 271 21.45 10.62 -4.06
N VAL A 272 21.96 11.82 -3.79
CA VAL A 272 21.71 13.03 -4.61
C VAL A 272 22.05 12.79 -6.08
N HIS A 273 23.16 12.10 -6.38
CA HIS A 273 23.55 11.75 -7.74
C HIS A 273 22.48 10.90 -8.43
N SER A 274 22.05 9.80 -7.80
CA SER A 274 21.02 8.91 -8.34
C SER A 274 19.67 9.61 -8.52
N LEU A 275 19.31 10.51 -7.60
CA LEU A 275 18.11 11.33 -7.74
C LEU A 275 18.20 12.27 -8.94
N LYS A 276 19.33 12.94 -9.15
CA LYS A 276 19.55 13.82 -10.31
C LYS A 276 19.52 13.05 -11.63
N GLU A 277 20.08 11.84 -11.69
CA GLU A 277 19.98 10.95 -12.85
C GLU A 277 18.51 10.58 -13.14
N ALA A 278 17.76 10.23 -12.10
CA ALA A 278 16.34 9.90 -12.22
C ALA A 278 15.51 11.11 -12.69
N MET A 279 15.76 12.30 -12.13
CA MET A 279 15.12 13.55 -12.57
C MET A 279 15.51 13.96 -13.98
N ALA A 280 16.74 13.69 -14.42
CA ALA A 280 17.13 13.92 -15.82
C ALA A 280 16.39 12.98 -16.78
N ALA A 281 16.20 11.72 -16.41
CA ALA A 281 15.51 10.72 -17.23
C ALA A 281 13.98 10.90 -17.25
N PHE A 282 13.38 11.22 -16.10
CA PHE A 282 11.93 11.24 -15.93
C PHE A 282 11.34 12.63 -15.65
N GLY A 283 12.15 13.67 -15.51
CA GLY A 283 11.69 15.00 -15.12
C GLY A 283 11.23 15.07 -13.65
N PRO A 284 10.54 16.16 -13.26
CA PRO A 284 10.27 16.47 -11.86
C PRO A 284 9.00 15.79 -11.32
N ILE A 285 8.90 14.47 -11.49
CA ILE A 285 7.75 13.68 -11.00
C ILE A 285 7.95 13.12 -9.59
N PHE A 286 9.10 13.37 -8.97
CA PHE A 286 9.53 12.70 -7.76
C PHE A 286 9.01 13.38 -6.50
N VAL A 287 8.54 12.57 -5.56
CA VAL A 287 8.17 12.98 -4.20
C VAL A 287 8.99 12.15 -3.23
N GLN A 288 9.70 12.80 -2.31
CA GLN A 288 10.44 12.10 -1.27
C GLN A 288 9.53 11.84 -0.08
N LEU A 289 9.58 10.63 0.45
CA LEU A 289 9.01 10.31 1.75
C LEU A 289 10.12 9.89 2.73
N TYR A 290 9.99 10.34 3.97
CA TYR A 290 10.64 9.75 5.13
C TYR A 290 9.57 9.36 6.16
N GLY A 291 9.68 8.14 6.69
CA GLY A 291 8.70 7.54 7.57
C GLY A 291 9.23 6.26 8.21
N GLN A 292 8.56 5.83 9.27
CA GLN A 292 8.85 4.61 10.01
C GLN A 292 7.60 3.72 10.06
N GLY A 293 7.71 2.47 10.52
CA GLY A 293 6.54 1.60 10.65
C GLY A 293 5.49 2.17 11.61
N GLU A 294 5.94 2.86 12.66
CA GLU A 294 5.17 3.49 13.72
C GLU A 294 4.52 4.81 13.30
N ALA A 295 5.09 5.48 12.29
CA ALA A 295 4.58 6.71 11.68
C ALA A 295 4.65 6.56 10.15
N PRO A 296 3.79 5.70 9.57
CA PRO A 296 3.92 5.31 8.17
C PRO A 296 3.74 6.54 7.27
N MET A 297 4.74 6.81 6.43
CA MET A 297 4.69 7.79 5.32
C MET A 297 4.37 9.24 5.70
N THR A 298 4.50 9.59 6.97
CA THR A 298 3.96 10.85 7.52
C THR A 298 5.00 11.73 8.18
N ILE A 299 6.26 11.32 8.35
CA ILE A 299 7.20 12.09 9.17
C ILE A 299 7.66 13.37 8.46
N THR A 300 8.46 13.23 7.41
CA THR A 300 8.95 14.36 6.61
C THR A 300 9.00 14.00 5.13
N GLY A 301 9.22 15.00 4.27
CA GLY A 301 9.65 14.74 2.90
C GLY A 301 9.64 15.98 2.01
N LEU A 302 9.87 15.74 0.73
CA LEU A 302 9.98 16.77 -0.32
C LEU A 302 8.87 16.55 -1.33
N ARG A 303 8.12 17.61 -1.62
CA ARG A 303 7.10 17.62 -2.69
C ARG A 303 7.81 17.69 -4.04
N GLN A 304 7.07 17.45 -5.12
CA GLN A 304 7.62 17.57 -6.48
C GLN A 304 8.28 18.92 -6.72
N ARG A 305 7.63 20.02 -6.31
CA ARG A 305 8.16 21.38 -6.47
C ARG A 305 9.46 21.63 -5.69
N ASP A 306 9.67 20.93 -4.58
CA ASP A 306 10.83 21.14 -3.71
C ASP A 306 12.11 20.55 -4.33
N HIS A 307 11.99 19.77 -5.41
CA HIS A 307 13.11 19.24 -6.20
C HIS A 307 13.59 20.19 -7.30
N ILE A 308 12.87 21.29 -7.55
CA ILE A 308 13.11 22.21 -8.67
C ILE A 308 13.58 23.57 -8.13
N ALA A 309 14.43 24.25 -8.90
CA ALA A 309 14.80 25.65 -8.73
C ALA A 309 14.65 26.40 -10.07
N ASP A 310 14.70 27.74 -10.05
CA ASP A 310 14.49 28.58 -11.25
C ASP A 310 15.40 28.20 -12.43
N SER A 311 16.60 27.69 -12.16
CA SER A 311 17.61 27.33 -13.17
C SER A 311 17.92 25.84 -13.24
N GLY A 312 17.03 24.96 -12.76
CA GLY A 312 17.22 23.50 -12.85
C GLY A 312 16.74 22.75 -11.60
N TRP A 313 17.60 21.89 -11.05
CA TRP A 313 17.30 21.13 -9.84
C TRP A 313 17.62 21.93 -8.57
N ALA A 314 16.91 21.63 -7.49
CA ALA A 314 17.20 22.19 -6.17
C ALA A 314 18.64 21.85 -5.73
N ALA A 315 19.14 22.63 -4.77
CA ALA A 315 20.48 22.47 -4.22
C ALA A 315 20.66 21.07 -3.59
N ASP A 316 21.89 20.54 -3.65
CA ASP A 316 22.24 19.21 -3.15
C ASP A 316 21.91 19.03 -1.66
N ALA A 317 22.00 20.10 -0.86
CA ALA A 317 21.60 20.09 0.54
C ALA A 317 20.09 19.84 0.73
N VAL A 318 19.25 20.32 -0.18
CA VAL A 318 17.80 20.05 -0.16
C VAL A 318 17.54 18.64 -0.66
N LEU A 319 18.08 18.27 -1.82
CA LEU A 319 17.89 16.96 -2.44
C LEU A 319 18.43 15.80 -1.59
N GLY A 320 19.47 16.05 -0.80
CA GLY A 320 20.09 15.09 0.12
C GLY A 320 19.48 15.09 1.52
N SER A 321 18.50 15.94 1.80
CA SER A 321 17.79 15.98 3.08
C SER A 321 16.67 14.92 3.14
N VAL A 322 15.95 14.88 4.28
CA VAL A 322 14.67 14.18 4.41
C VAL A 322 13.47 15.13 4.30
N GLY A 323 13.69 16.35 3.82
CA GLY A 323 12.68 17.37 3.61
C GLY A 323 12.08 17.97 4.88
N TYR A 324 10.82 18.36 4.78
CA TYR A 324 10.12 19.15 5.80
C TYR A 324 9.07 18.30 6.52
N ALA A 325 8.74 18.68 7.76
CA ALA A 325 7.67 18.05 8.52
C ALA A 325 6.34 18.11 7.75
N ARG A 326 5.59 17.00 7.81
CA ARG A 326 4.32 16.87 7.10
C ARG A 326 3.16 17.42 7.90
N SER A 327 2.04 17.66 7.22
CA SER A 327 0.81 18.11 7.85
C SER A 327 0.36 17.11 8.93
N GLY A 328 0.18 17.63 10.15
CA GLY A 328 -0.27 16.86 11.32
C GLY A 328 0.83 16.14 12.09
N VAL A 329 2.10 16.47 11.85
CA VAL A 329 3.25 15.85 12.54
C VAL A 329 4.20 16.92 13.09
N ASP A 330 4.60 16.74 14.35
CA ASP A 330 5.69 17.50 14.97
C ASP A 330 7.00 16.71 14.88
N VAL A 331 8.07 17.39 14.51
CA VAL A 331 9.40 16.80 14.34
C VAL A 331 10.41 17.62 15.13
N ALA A 332 11.27 16.94 15.89
CA ALA A 332 12.37 17.54 16.61
C ALA A 332 13.67 16.78 16.34
N VAL A 333 14.77 17.52 16.21
CA VAL A 333 16.14 16.98 16.21
C VAL A 333 16.75 17.35 17.54
N LEU A 334 16.95 16.35 18.39
CA LEU A 334 17.38 16.55 19.77
C LEU A 334 18.88 16.30 19.94
N GLY A 335 19.49 17.00 20.90
CA GLY A 335 20.86 16.74 21.31
C GLY A 335 20.93 15.53 22.25
N PRO A 336 22.12 15.21 22.79
CA PRO A 336 22.26 14.16 23.80
C PRO A 336 21.40 14.38 25.06
N ASP A 337 21.06 15.63 25.37
CA ASP A 337 20.31 16.03 26.57
C ASP A 337 18.79 16.15 26.32
N GLY A 338 18.31 15.82 25.11
CA GLY A 338 16.95 16.08 24.66
C GLY A 338 16.82 17.43 23.96
#